data_AF-H1LGT3-F1
#
_entry.id   AF-H1LGT3-F1
#
_cell.length_a   1.000
_cell.length_b   1.000
_cell.length_c   1.000
_cell.angle_alpha   90.00
_cell.angle_beta   90.00
_cell.angle_gamma   90.00
#
_symmetry.space_group_name_H-M   'P 1'
#
loop_
_entity.id
_entity.type
_entity.pdbx_description
1 polymer ?
#
loop_
_entity_poly.entity_id
_entity_poly.type
_entity_poly.pdbx_seq_one_letter_code
_entity_poly.pdbx_strand_id
1 'polypeptide(L)'
;MGTWRFKDRRGREHTIVIDPDLKLTIDEQDLSAKVSAISRYELSYIDKFGYKLEIRGNEARPVKFYDESENDTYDLMTISN
;
A
#
# COMPACT_ATOMS: atom_id res chain seq x y z
N MET A 1 -9.57 5.59 -6.64
CA MET A 1 -9.72 5.37 -5.19
C MET A 1 -9.97 3.91 -4.92
N GLY A 2 -9.33 3.34 -3.91
CA GLY A 2 -9.62 1.97 -3.49
C GLY A 2 -9.17 1.71 -2.06
N THR A 3 -9.77 0.68 -1.47
CA THR A 3 -9.51 0.25 -0.11
C THR A 3 -9.20 -1.25 -0.11
N TRP A 4 -8.12 -1.62 0.56
CA TRP A 4 -7.66 -3.00 0.66
C TRP A 4 -7.30 -3.32 2.10
N ARG A 5 -7.24 -4.61 2.42
CA ARG A 5 -6.71 -5.09 3.70
C ARG A 5 -5.48 -5.93 3.50
N PHE A 6 -4.57 -5.90 4.45
CA PHE A 6 -3.50 -6.87 4.57
C PHE A 6 -3.35 -7.33 6.01
N LYS A 7 -2.64 -8.43 6.21
CA LYS A 7 -2.36 -8.99 7.53
C LYS A 7 -0.86 -8.96 7.79
N ASP A 8 -0.43 -8.38 8.90
CA ASP A 8 0.99 -8.35 9.27
C ASP A 8 1.50 -9.71 9.77
N ARG A 9 2.80 -9.83 10.02
CA ARG A 9 3.43 -11.06 10.56
C ARG A 9 2.87 -11.51 11.91
N ARG A 10 2.29 -10.58 12.68
CA ARG A 10 1.68 -10.84 13.99
C ARG A 10 0.20 -11.21 13.88
N GLY A 11 -0.32 -11.26 12.66
CA GLY A 11 -1.70 -11.57 12.38
C GLY A 11 -2.68 -10.43 12.62
N ARG A 12 -2.20 -9.19 12.72
CA ARG A 12 -3.06 -8.00 12.82
C ARG A 12 -3.52 -7.59 11.43
N GLU A 13 -4.79 -7.25 11.31
CA GLU A 13 -5.35 -6.70 10.06
C GLU A 13 -5.13 -5.20 10.01
N HIS A 14 -4.76 -4.72 8.83
CA HIS A 14 -4.53 -3.32 8.52
C HIS A 14 -5.33 -2.95 7.28
N THR A 15 -5.78 -1.69 7.21
CA THR A 15 -6.50 -1.15 6.05
C THR A 15 -5.63 -0.16 5.30
N ILE A 16 -5.47 -0.37 4.00
CA ILE A 16 -4.84 0.59 3.08
C ILE A 16 -5.91 1.34 2.31
N VAL A 17 -5.78 2.66 2.24
CA VAL A 17 -6.56 3.50 1.32
C VAL A 17 -5.61 4.25 0.40
N ILE A 18 -5.91 4.20 -0.90
CA ILE A 18 -5.29 5.07 -1.90
C ILE A 18 -6.40 5.92 -2.51
N ASP A 19 -6.33 7.23 -2.27
CA ASP A 19 -7.34 8.18 -2.76
C ASP A 19 -7.09 8.58 -4.23
N PRO A 20 -7.96 9.41 -4.85
CA PRO A 20 -7.75 9.88 -6.22
C PRO A 20 -6.48 10.70 -6.44
N ASP A 21 -5.96 11.37 -5.41
CA ASP A 21 -4.71 12.15 -5.45
C ASP A 21 -3.48 11.27 -5.17
N LEU A 22 -3.68 9.95 -5.17
CA LEU A 22 -2.68 8.90 -4.90
C LEU A 22 -2.12 8.95 -3.47
N LYS A 23 -2.76 9.66 -2.55
CA LYS A 23 -2.36 9.68 -1.14
C LYS A 23 -2.58 8.31 -0.52
N LEU A 24 -1.54 7.79 0.12
CA LEU A 24 -1.54 6.50 0.82
C LEU A 24 -1.79 6.72 2.31
N THR A 25 -2.81 6.05 2.85
CA THR A 25 -3.01 5.93 4.30
C THR A 25 -3.06 4.46 4.71
N ILE A 26 -2.56 4.18 5.92
CA ILE A 26 -2.67 2.87 6.57
C ILE A 26 -3.37 3.09 7.91
N ASP A 27 -4.45 2.37 8.16
CA ASP A 27 -5.30 2.52 9.36
C ASP A 27 -5.68 3.99 9.63
N GLU A 28 -6.10 4.69 8.57
CA GLU A 28 -6.45 6.13 8.58
C GLU A 28 -5.27 7.07 8.87
N GLN A 29 -4.07 6.54 9.13
CA GLN A 29 -2.88 7.32 9.36
C GLN A 29 -2.21 7.72 8.04
N ASP A 30 -2.01 9.03 7.88
CA ASP A 30 -1.25 9.59 6.78
C ASP A 30 0.25 9.32 6.96
N LEU A 31 0.83 8.57 6.02
CA LEU A 31 2.26 8.27 6.01
C LEU A 31 3.11 9.43 5.51
N SER A 32 2.49 10.51 5.01
CA SER A 32 3.16 11.62 4.32
C SER A 32 4.06 11.14 3.17
N ALA A 33 3.71 9.99 2.58
CA ALA A 33 4.48 9.36 1.54
C ALA A 33 4.25 10.05 0.20
N LYS A 34 5.34 10.27 -0.55
CA LYS A 34 5.30 10.91 -1.86
C LYS A 34 5.46 9.86 -2.95
N VAL A 35 4.63 9.95 -3.99
CA VAL A 35 4.76 9.11 -5.17
C VAL A 35 6.15 9.34 -5.79
N SER A 36 6.90 8.25 -5.98
CA SER A 36 8.24 8.28 -6.58
C SER A 36 8.26 7.67 -7.98
N ALA A 37 7.40 6.69 -8.26
CA ALA A 37 7.22 6.13 -9.59
C ALA A 37 5.82 5.55 -9.78
N ILE A 38 5.35 5.56 -11.03
CA ILE A 38 4.09 4.94 -11.45
C ILE A 38 4.36 4.14 -12.72
N SER A 39 3.89 2.90 -12.75
CA SER A 39 3.83 2.07 -13.94
C SER A 39 2.45 1.41 -14.06
N ARG A 40 2.25 0.60 -15.10
CA ARG A 40 0.99 -0.14 -15.30
C ARG A 40 0.64 -1.05 -14.11
N TYR A 41 1.63 -1.58 -13.40
CA TYR A 41 1.44 -2.58 -12.35
C TYR A 41 2.08 -2.21 -11.01
N GLU A 42 2.60 -1.00 -10.87
CA GLU A 42 3.29 -0.56 -9.66
C GLU A 42 3.03 0.90 -9.37
N LEU A 43 2.75 1.20 -8.11
CA LEU A 43 2.75 2.53 -7.54
C LEU A 43 3.73 2.55 -6.37
N SER A 44 4.84 3.26 -6.57
CA SER A 44 5.94 3.37 -5.61
C SER A 44 5.89 4.70 -4.88
N TYR A 45 6.21 4.68 -3.59
CA TYR A 45 6.30 5.84 -2.72
C TYR A 45 7.62 5.88 -1.96
N ILE A 46 7.97 7.07 -1.48
CA ILE A 46 8.97 7.28 -0.44
C ILE A 46 8.29 7.98 0.73
N ASP A 47 8.37 7.39 1.92
CA ASP A 47 7.79 7.96 3.13
C ASP A 47 8.62 9.13 3.69
N LYS A 48 8.16 9.74 4.79
CA LYS A 48 8.86 10.86 5.43
C LYS A 48 10.24 10.51 6.02
N PHE A 49 10.53 9.24 6.22
CA PHE A 49 11.80 8.74 6.75
C PHE A 49 12.76 8.28 5.63
N GLY A 50 12.29 8.23 4.39
CA GLY A 50 13.07 7.80 3.23
C GLY A 50 12.86 6.34 2.83
N TYR A 51 11.95 5.61 3.49
CA TYR A 51 11.68 4.21 3.18
C TYR A 51 10.76 4.07 1.97
N LYS A 52 11.04 3.06 1.15
CA LYS A 52 10.22 2.70 -0.01
C LYS A 52 8.98 1.92 0.40
N LEU A 53 7.85 2.33 -0.15
CA LEU A 53 6.60 1.58 -0.11
C LEU A 53 6.17 1.26 -1.53
N GLU A 54 5.67 0.06 -1.80
CA GLU A 54 5.20 -0.31 -3.13
C GLU A 54 3.85 -1.00 -3.09
N ILE A 55 2.93 -0.51 -3.92
CA ILE A 55 1.68 -1.17 -4.21
C ILE A 55 1.83 -1.82 -5.58
N ARG A 56 1.84 -3.16 -5.62
CA ARG A 56 1.98 -3.93 -6.85
C ARG A 56 0.63 -4.54 -7.23
N GLY A 57 0.26 -4.38 -8.48
CA GLY A 57 -1.00 -4.85 -9.05
C GLY A 57 -0.81 -5.91 -10.13
N ASN A 58 -1.94 -6.44 -10.58
CA ASN A 58 -2.07 -7.19 -11.81
C ASN A 58 -3.05 -6.45 -12.75
N GLU A 59 -3.54 -7.13 -13.80
CA GLU A 59 -4.47 -6.52 -14.77
C GLU A 59 -5.81 -6.06 -14.18
N ALA A 60 -6.18 -6.53 -12.99
CA ALA A 60 -7.48 -6.24 -12.38
C ALA A 60 -7.39 -5.33 -11.16
N ARG A 61 -6.37 -5.52 -10.31
CA ARG A 61 -6.31 -4.84 -9.00
C ARG A 61 -4.91 -4.84 -8.39
N PRO A 62 -4.66 -4.00 -7.36
CA PRO A 62 -3.59 -4.21 -6.40
C PRO A 62 -3.66 -5.58 -5.74
N VAL A 63 -2.52 -6.24 -5.58
CA VAL A 63 -2.40 -7.60 -5.02
C VAL A 63 -1.32 -7.72 -3.96
N LYS A 64 -0.30 -6.85 -3.96
CA LYS A 64 0.78 -6.88 -2.96
C LYS A 64 1.10 -5.48 -2.45
N PHE A 65 1.50 -5.41 -1.19
CA PHE A 65 2.07 -4.21 -0.55
C PHE A 65 3.45 -4.56 0.01
N TYR A 66 4.49 -3.85 -0.41
CA TYR A 66 5.84 -3.96 0.16
C TYR A 66 6.13 -2.77 1.06
N ASP A 67 6.67 -3.03 2.25
CA ASP A 67 7.14 -2.05 3.22
C ASP A 67 8.63 -2.30 3.50
N GLU A 68 9.48 -1.37 3.08
CA GLU A 68 10.93 -1.48 3.25
C GLU A 68 11.36 -1.38 4.72
N SER A 69 10.64 -0.62 5.56
CA SER A 69 10.99 -0.45 6.97
C SER A 69 10.87 -1.76 7.76
N GLU A 70 9.92 -2.60 7.37
CA GLU A 70 9.70 -3.95 7.91
C GLU A 70 10.41 -5.05 7.08
N ASN A 71 10.95 -4.67 5.92
CA ASN A 71 11.47 -5.57 4.90
C ASN A 71 10.51 -6.75 4.66
N ASP A 72 9.25 -6.42 4.35
CA ASP A 72 8.19 -7.41 4.19
C ASP A 72 7.23 -7.10 3.04
N THR A 73 6.62 -8.15 2.50
CA THR A 73 5.60 -8.05 1.45
C THR A 73 4.32 -8.75 1.88
N TYR A 74 3.23 -8.00 1.89
CA TYR A 74 1.91 -8.45 2.33
C TYR A 74 0.98 -8.68 1.13
N ASP A 75 0.10 -9.67 1.26
CA ASP A 75 -1.01 -9.87 0.32
C ASP A 75 -2.13 -8.85 0.56
N LEU A 76 -2.56 -8.19 -0.51
CA LEU A 76 -3.69 -7.27 -0.49
C LEU A 76 -4.98 -8.02 -0.83
N MET A 77 -5.94 -7.90 0.07
CA MET A 77 -7.28 -8.48 -0.03
C MET A 77 -8.28 -7.37 -0.32
N THR A 78 -9.22 -7.63 -1.22
CA THR A 78 -10.38 -6.76 -1.42
C THR A 78 -11.29 -6.86 -0.20
N ILE A 79 -11.84 -5.73 0.25
CA ILE A 79 -12.91 -5.74 1.25
C ILE A 79 -14.19 -6.17 0.53
N SER A 80 -14.61 -7.42 0.72
CA SER A 80 -15.93 -7.88 0.30
C SER A 80 -16.99 -7.35 1.27
N ASN A 81 -18.05 -6.74 0.73
CA ASN A 81 -19.28 -6.43 1.46
C ASN A 81 -20.01 -7.70 1.91
#